data_AF-A0A4T0UK91-F1
#
_entry.id   AF-A0A4T0UK91-F1
#
_cell.length_a   1.000
_cell.length_b   1.000
_cell.length_c   1.000
_cell.angle_alpha   90.00
_cell.angle_beta   90.00
_cell.angle_gamma   90.00
#
_symmetry.space_group_name_H-M   'P 1'
#
loop_
_entity.id
_entity.type
_entity.pdbx_description
1 polymer ?
#
loop_
_entity_poly.entity_id
_entity_poly.type
_entity_poly.pdbx_seq_one_letter_code
_entity_poly.pdbx_strand_id
1 'polypeptide(L)'
;MKRTRGFTLFEVLVALAIMAIALTALLRASALAADNSERLRLSMLASWEAQNRIETMKALGEWPDIGGTSGEVVLVDGSPALRWQRDVSDTPNPGFRRVVVRILAAGPEPYALAELTGFVRRPR
;
A
#
# COMPACT_ATOMS: atom_id res chain seq x y z
N MET A 1 54.82 40.90 1.36
CA MET A 1 54.55 39.46 1.21
C MET A 1 53.21 39.15 1.88
N LYS A 2 52.16 38.79 1.13
CA LYS A 2 50.86 38.40 1.72
C LYS A 2 51.00 37.00 2.31
N ARG A 3 50.79 36.86 3.63
CA ARG A 3 50.74 35.55 4.29
C ARG A 3 49.45 34.85 3.88
N THR A 4 49.56 33.73 3.16
CA THR A 4 48.46 32.81 2.88
C THR A 4 48.04 32.17 4.20
N ARG A 5 46.81 32.45 4.67
CA ARG A 5 46.21 31.76 5.83
C ARG A 5 45.75 30.39 5.35
N GLY A 6 46.37 29.32 5.88
CA GLY A 6 45.89 27.95 5.69
C GLY A 6 44.70 27.64 6.59
N PHE A 7 43.96 26.58 6.27
CA PHE A 7 42.86 26.08 7.09
C PHE A 7 43.35 25.64 8.47
N THR A 8 42.61 26.01 9.51
CA THR A 8 42.86 25.55 10.88
C THR A 8 42.27 24.17 11.10
N LEU A 9 42.83 23.41 12.06
CA LEU A 9 42.25 22.13 12.51
C LEU A 9 40.79 22.31 12.95
N PHE A 10 40.47 23.44 13.58
CA PHE A 10 39.12 23.74 14.04
C PHE A 10 38.14 23.88 12.87
N GLU A 11 38.50 24.54 11.78
CA GLU A 11 37.64 24.65 10.59
C GLU A 11 37.37 23.29 9.94
N VAL A 12 38.36 22.40 9.87
CA VAL A 12 38.17 21.05 9.34
C VAL A 12 37.22 20.24 10.25
N LEU A 13 37.38 20.34 11.57
CA LEU A 13 36.48 19.67 12.52
C LEU A 13 35.05 20.21 12.43
N VAL A 14 34.88 21.53 12.34
CA VAL A 14 33.56 22.16 12.17
C VAL A 14 32.94 21.74 10.83
N ALA A 15 33.72 21.72 9.74
CA ALA A 15 33.24 21.29 8.44
C ALA A 15 32.78 19.82 8.45
N LEU A 16 33.56 18.94 9.08
CA LEU A 16 33.19 17.53 9.25
C LEU A 16 31.94 17.38 10.12
N ALA A 17 31.80 18.16 11.18
CA ALA A 17 30.61 18.15 12.02
C ALA A 17 29.36 18.56 11.24
N ILE A 18 29.42 19.64 10.45
CA ILE A 18 28.32 20.08 9.59
C ILE A 18 28.01 19.00 8.55
N MET A 19 29.03 18.42 7.91
CA MET A 19 28.85 17.37 6.92
C MET A 19 28.18 16.12 7.52
N ALA A 20 28.59 15.71 8.71
CA ALA A 20 27.99 14.57 9.40
C ALA A 20 26.49 14.79 9.68
N ILE A 21 26.12 16.00 10.12
CA ILE A 21 24.71 16.38 10.34
C ILE A 21 23.93 16.35 9.02
N ALA A 22 24.49 16.94 7.95
CA ALA A 22 23.86 16.98 6.64
C ALA A 22 23.63 15.57 6.07
N LEU A 23 24.64 14.69 6.16
CA LEU A 23 24.52 13.29 5.73
C LEU A 23 23.48 12.52 6.54
N THR A 24 23.42 12.74 7.87
CA THR A 24 22.42 12.11 8.73
C THR A 24 21.01 12.54 8.33
N ALA A 25 20.81 13.82 8.05
CA ALA A 25 19.53 14.34 7.56
C ALA A 25 19.15 13.73 6.19
N LEU A 26 20.11 13.62 5.28
CA LEU A 26 19.91 13.02 3.97
C LEU A 26 19.51 11.54 4.08
N LEU A 27 20.22 10.75 4.91
CA LEU A 27 19.89 9.35 5.14
C LEU A 27 18.47 9.18 5.70
N ARG A 28 18.07 10.04 6.64
CA ARG A 28 16.70 10.06 7.17
C ARG A 28 15.68 10.36 6.08
N ALA A 29 15.93 11.36 5.24
CA ALA A 29 15.05 11.71 4.13
C ALA A 29 14.92 10.55 3.12
N SER A 30 16.03 9.89 2.78
CA SER A 30 16.02 8.73 1.89
C SER A 30 15.26 7.54 2.48
N ALA A 31 15.41 7.28 3.79
CA ALA A 31 14.67 6.21 4.46
C ALA A 31 13.15 6.48 4.46
N LEU A 32 12.74 7.73 4.70
CA LEU A 32 11.33 8.14 4.60
C LEU A 32 10.79 7.98 3.17
N ALA A 33 11.57 8.37 2.17
CA ALA A 33 11.19 8.21 0.77
C ALA A 33 11.03 6.73 0.37
N ALA A 34 11.92 5.86 0.87
CA ALA A 34 11.82 4.42 0.66
C ALA A 34 10.57 3.82 1.33
N ASP A 35 10.28 4.15 2.59
CA ASP A 35 9.08 3.68 3.29
C ASP A 35 7.80 4.11 2.58
N ASN A 36 7.73 5.36 2.13
CA ASN A 36 6.60 5.86 1.36
C ASN A 36 6.43 5.13 0.02
N SER A 37 7.53 4.86 -0.68
CA SER A 37 7.49 4.13 -1.95
C SER A 37 6.95 2.71 -1.76
N GLU A 38 7.34 2.04 -0.68
CA GLU A 38 6.84 0.71 -0.37
C GLU A 38 5.35 0.71 0.00
N ARG A 39 4.89 1.68 0.81
CA ARG A 39 3.45 1.84 1.12
C ARG A 39 2.60 2.08 -0.13
N LEU A 40 3.11 2.88 -1.07
CA LEU A 40 2.44 3.13 -2.35
C LEU A 40 2.37 1.85 -3.19
N ARG A 41 3.48 1.09 -3.27
CA ARG A 41 3.52 -0.20 -3.97
C ARG A 41 2.49 -1.17 -3.38
N LEU A 42 2.43 -1.31 -2.05
CA LEU A 42 1.46 -2.19 -1.39
C LEU A 42 0.02 -1.77 -1.66
N SER A 43 -0.27 -0.46 -1.66
CA SER A 43 -1.61 0.06 -1.97
C SER A 43 -2.00 -0.22 -3.44
N MET A 44 -1.04 -0.11 -4.37
CA MET A 44 -1.25 -0.44 -5.78
C MET A 44 -1.54 -1.93 -5.98
N LEU A 45 -0.75 -2.81 -5.36
CA LEU A 45 -0.98 -4.27 -5.40
C LEU A 45 -2.33 -4.65 -4.77
N ALA A 46 -2.68 -4.03 -3.64
CA ALA A 46 -3.97 -4.20 -3.00
C ALA A 46 -5.14 -3.76 -3.91
N SER A 47 -5.00 -2.63 -4.61
CA SER A 47 -5.99 -2.18 -5.59
C SER A 47 -6.14 -3.16 -6.75
N TRP A 48 -5.04 -3.70 -7.28
CA TRP A 48 -5.08 -4.70 -8.35
C TRP A 48 -5.76 -5.99 -7.90
N GLU A 49 -5.47 -6.48 -6.69
CA GLU A 49 -6.14 -7.66 -6.14
C GLU A 49 -7.65 -7.42 -5.94
N ALA A 50 -8.05 -6.26 -5.43
CA ALA A 50 -9.45 -5.90 -5.29
C ALA A 50 -10.19 -5.87 -6.65
N GLN A 51 -9.55 -5.28 -7.67
CA GLN A 51 -10.07 -5.25 -9.04
C GLN A 51 -10.19 -6.66 -9.61
N ASN A 52 -9.12 -7.47 -9.53
CA ASN A 52 -9.11 -8.85 -10.01
C ASN A 52 -10.25 -9.66 -9.40
N ARG A 53 -10.52 -9.48 -8.10
CA ARG A 53 -11.65 -10.13 -7.41
C ARG A 53 -12.98 -9.82 -8.09
N ILE A 54 -13.27 -8.54 -8.28
CA ILE A 54 -14.54 -8.06 -8.82
C ILE A 54 -14.70 -8.48 -10.27
N GLU A 55 -13.65 -8.31 -11.06
CA GLU A 55 -13.68 -8.69 -12.48
C GLU A 55 -13.75 -10.20 -12.67
N THR A 56 -13.12 -11.00 -11.80
CA THR A 56 -13.26 -12.46 -11.82
C THR A 56 -14.70 -12.89 -11.52
N MET A 57 -15.34 -12.32 -10.49
CA MET A 57 -16.75 -12.59 -10.19
C MET A 57 -17.65 -12.25 -11.39
N LYS A 58 -17.39 -11.13 -12.07
CA LYS A 58 -18.14 -10.75 -13.28
C LYS A 58 -17.88 -11.71 -14.44
N ALA A 59 -16.62 -12.06 -14.68
CA ALA A 59 -16.20 -12.93 -15.79
C ALA A 59 -16.77 -14.34 -15.64
N LEU A 60 -16.83 -14.87 -14.42
CA LEU A 60 -17.42 -16.17 -14.10
C LEU A 60 -18.96 -16.14 -13.99
N GLY A 61 -19.57 -14.95 -14.07
CA GLY A 61 -21.02 -14.80 -13.88
C GLY A 61 -21.47 -15.19 -12.48
N GLU A 62 -20.61 -15.04 -11.48
CA GLU A 62 -20.91 -15.41 -10.11
C GLU A 62 -22.05 -14.57 -9.54
N TRP A 63 -22.93 -15.23 -8.79
CA TRP A 63 -24.01 -14.60 -8.04
C TRP A 63 -23.80 -14.78 -6.53
N PRO A 64 -22.88 -14.00 -5.93
CA PRO A 64 -22.41 -14.23 -4.57
C PRO A 64 -23.50 -13.97 -3.53
N ASP A 65 -23.62 -14.84 -2.53
CA ASP A 65 -24.53 -14.65 -1.41
C ASP A 65 -24.23 -13.36 -0.62
N ILE A 66 -25.30 -12.82 -0.04
CA ILE A 66 -25.28 -11.61 0.79
C ILE A 66 -24.51 -11.90 2.09
N GLY A 67 -23.75 -10.92 2.54
CA GLY A 67 -22.99 -10.97 3.77
C GLY A 67 -21.48 -10.86 3.58
N GLY A 68 -20.77 -11.03 4.68
CA GLY A 68 -19.32 -10.90 4.76
C GLY A 68 -18.60 -12.23 4.52
N THR A 69 -17.53 -12.21 3.74
CA THR A 69 -16.55 -13.32 3.64
C THR A 69 -15.15 -12.74 3.68
N SER A 70 -14.20 -13.48 4.22
CA SER A 70 -12.80 -13.06 4.27
C SER A 70 -11.86 -14.23 4.04
N GLY A 71 -10.61 -13.92 3.73
CA GLY A 71 -9.54 -14.91 3.63
C GLY A 71 -8.19 -14.23 3.46
N GLU A 72 -7.20 -15.02 3.05
CA GLU A 72 -5.83 -14.56 2.85
C GLU A 72 -5.52 -14.43 1.36
N VAL A 73 -4.59 -13.53 1.06
CA VAL A 73 -3.97 -13.34 -0.24
C VAL A 73 -2.53 -13.82 -0.12
N VAL A 74 -2.19 -14.85 -0.88
CA VAL A 74 -0.81 -15.34 -0.96
C VAL A 74 -0.10 -14.51 -2.02
N LEU A 75 0.79 -13.63 -1.58
CA LEU A 75 1.63 -12.87 -2.49
C LEU A 75 2.79 -13.74 -3.00
N VAL A 76 3.05 -13.70 -4.30
CA VAL A 76 4.08 -14.52 -4.96
C VAL A 76 5.50 -13.99 -4.68
N ASP A 77 5.62 -12.72 -4.29
CA ASP A 77 6.89 -12.02 -4.11
C ASP A 77 7.49 -12.11 -2.70
N GLY A 78 6.92 -12.94 -1.82
CA GLY A 78 7.40 -13.13 -0.44
C GLY A 78 7.00 -12.02 0.53
N SER A 79 6.17 -11.08 0.09
CA SER A 79 5.57 -10.05 0.95
C SER A 79 4.61 -10.66 1.99
N PRO A 80 4.33 -9.96 3.11
CA PRO A 80 3.41 -10.44 4.14
C PRO A 80 2.04 -10.80 3.54
N ALA A 81 1.47 -11.94 3.96
CA ALA A 81 0.15 -12.37 3.50
C ALA A 81 -0.91 -11.30 3.82
N LEU A 82 -1.52 -10.70 2.78
CA LEU A 82 -2.59 -9.73 2.96
C LEU A 82 -3.88 -10.45 3.32
N ARG A 83 -4.81 -9.76 3.98
CA ARG A 83 -6.16 -10.29 4.20
C ARG A 83 -7.14 -9.58 3.30
N TRP A 84 -8.03 -10.32 2.66
CA TRP A 84 -9.14 -9.72 1.92
C TRP A 84 -10.44 -9.91 2.69
N GLN A 85 -11.35 -8.95 2.53
CA GLN A 85 -12.73 -9.01 3.00
C GLN A 85 -13.65 -8.61 1.86
N ARG A 86 -14.76 -9.33 1.73
CA ARG A 86 -15.82 -9.09 0.76
C ARG A 86 -17.11 -8.91 1.54
N ASP A 87 -17.82 -7.82 1.30
CA ASP A 87 -19.15 -7.58 1.81
C ASP A 87 -20.12 -7.46 0.64
N VAL A 88 -21.17 -8.27 0.64
CA VAL A 88 -22.20 -8.25 -0.39
C VAL A 88 -23.52 -7.78 0.20
N SER A 89 -24.11 -6.80 -0.47
CA SER A 89 -25.41 -6.23 -0.12
C SER A 89 -26.34 -6.19 -1.33
N ASP A 90 -27.63 -6.28 -1.05
CA ASP A 90 -28.66 -6.06 -2.07
C ASP A 90 -28.63 -4.61 -2.58
N THR A 91 -29.22 -4.43 -3.76
CA THR A 91 -29.49 -3.11 -4.33
C THR A 91 -30.98 -2.97 -4.63
N PRO A 92 -31.50 -1.75 -4.85
CA PRO A 92 -32.89 -1.57 -5.28
C PRO A 92 -33.25 -2.31 -6.57
N ASN A 93 -32.28 -2.63 -7.42
CA ASN A 93 -32.48 -3.45 -8.60
C ASN A 93 -32.14 -4.92 -8.26
N PRO A 94 -33.12 -5.86 -8.23
CA PRO A 94 -32.88 -7.26 -7.87
C PRO A 94 -32.00 -8.00 -8.88
N GLY A 95 -31.74 -7.41 -10.05
CA GLY A 95 -30.78 -7.92 -11.02
C GLY A 95 -29.31 -7.63 -10.66
N PHE A 96 -29.03 -6.85 -9.62
CA PHE A 96 -27.68 -6.47 -9.22
C PHE A 96 -27.45 -6.61 -7.71
N ARG A 97 -26.26 -7.08 -7.36
CA ARG A 97 -25.73 -7.05 -5.99
C ARG A 97 -24.54 -6.10 -5.93
N ARG A 98 -24.43 -5.33 -4.85
CA ARG A 98 -23.27 -4.48 -4.56
C ARG A 98 -22.26 -5.32 -3.81
N VAL A 99 -21.02 -5.29 -4.27
CA VAL A 99 -19.89 -6.03 -3.67
C VAL A 99 -18.81 -5.03 -3.29
N VAL A 100 -18.48 -4.96 -2.01
CA VAL A 100 -17.37 -4.17 -1.48
C VAL A 100 -16.23 -5.12 -1.17
N VAL A 101 -15.08 -4.92 -1.79
CA VAL A 101 -13.86 -5.69 -1.55
C VAL A 101 -12.84 -4.79 -0.87
N ARG A 102 -12.37 -5.20 0.32
CA ARG A 102 -11.28 -4.55 1.05
C ARG A 102 -10.07 -5.47 1.08
N ILE A 103 -8.90 -4.91 0.84
CA ILE A 103 -7.63 -5.58 1.05
C ILE A 103 -6.95 -4.90 2.24
N LEU A 104 -6.64 -5.69 3.25
CA LEU A 104 -6.12 -5.28 4.54
C LEU A 104 -4.64 -5.65 4.66
N ALA A 105 -3.88 -4.76 5.30
CA ALA A 105 -2.51 -5.05 5.69
C ALA A 105 -2.45 -6.23 6.67
N ALA A 106 -1.36 -7.01 6.58
CA ALA A 106 -1.05 -8.04 7.57
C ALA A 106 -0.70 -7.39 8.92
N GLY A 107 -1.22 -7.91 10.02
CA GLY A 107 -0.86 -7.44 11.36
C GLY A 107 -1.99 -7.52 12.39
N PRO A 108 -1.69 -7.17 13.66
CA PRO A 108 -2.65 -7.21 14.76
C PRO A 108 -3.75 -6.15 14.63
N GLU A 109 -3.45 -4.99 14.04
CA GLU A 109 -4.39 -3.91 13.74
C GLU A 109 -4.50 -3.74 12.21
N PRO A 110 -5.27 -4.59 11.52
CA PRO A 110 -5.36 -4.57 10.07
C PRO A 110 -6.11 -3.32 9.58
N TYR A 111 -5.44 -2.49 8.78
CA TYR A 111 -6.04 -1.35 8.10
C TYR A 111 -6.22 -1.63 6.60
N ALA A 112 -7.19 -0.98 5.96
CA ALA A 112 -7.43 -1.12 4.53
C ALA A 112 -6.33 -0.44 3.71
N LEU A 113 -5.63 -1.22 2.89
CA LEU A 113 -4.70 -0.76 1.86
C LEU A 113 -5.45 -0.34 0.58
N ALA A 114 -6.57 -1.00 0.30
CA ALA A 114 -7.48 -0.64 -0.77
C ALA A 114 -8.91 -1.05 -0.43
N GLU A 115 -9.88 -0.28 -0.90
CA GLU A 115 -11.29 -0.63 -0.89
C GLU A 115 -11.87 -0.31 -2.28
N LEU A 116 -12.56 -1.29 -2.87
CA LEU A 116 -13.22 -1.14 -4.14
C LEU A 116 -14.66 -1.62 -4.06
N THR A 117 -15.59 -0.80 -4.55
CA THR A 117 -16.99 -1.16 -4.69
C THR A 117 -17.28 -1.50 -6.14
N GLY A 118 -17.91 -2.65 -6.37
CA GLY A 118 -18.38 -3.10 -7.67
C GLY A 118 -19.83 -3.57 -7.62
N PHE A 119 -20.38 -3.82 -8.79
CA PHE A 119 -21.70 -4.40 -8.96
C PHE A 119 -21.60 -5.65 -9.83
N VAL A 120 -22.19 -6.73 -9.36
CA VAL A 120 -22.31 -7.99 -10.11
C VAL A 120 -23.76 -8.15 -10.55
N ARG A 121 -23.95 -8.70 -11.75
CA ARG A 121 -25.26 -8.89 -12.36
C ARG A 121 -25.69 -10.34 -12.20
N ARG A 122 -26.98 -10.56 -11.96
CA ARG A 122 -27.54 -11.91 -11.92
C ARG A 122 -27.35 -12.60 -13.29
N PRO A 123 -26.74 -13.80 -13.34
CA PRO A 123 -26.59 -14.54 -14.58
C PRO A 123 -27.97 -14.86 -15.17
N ARG A 124 -28.04 -14.89 -16.50
CA ARG A 124 -29.26 -15.22 -17.26
C ARG A 124 -29.45 -16.72 -17.38
#